data_AF-A0A1S2VDL5-F1
#
_entry.id   AF-A0A1S2VDL5-F1
#
_cell.length_a   1.000
_cell.length_b   1.000
_cell.length_c   1.000
_cell.angle_alpha   90.00
_cell.angle_beta   90.00
_cell.angle_gamma   90.00
#
_symmetry.space_group_name_H-M   'P 1'
#
loop_
_entity.id
_entity.type
_entity.pdbx_description
1 polymer ?
#
loop_
_entity_poly.entity_id
_entity_poly.type
_entity_poly.pdbx_seq_one_letter_code
_entity_poly.pdbx_strand_id
1 'polypeptide(L)'
;MNRQFRTISALLRHTWAIEPTYAGQYMPQVDAYFNGQLDLRTILASEQSDDSDTEEESGPPPHAFCLRAGSDSGSAGTATRYSIDDPELPEGSILILDVRGPIMKESNCCTIGTEEYAQLIRKAYAHPAIIGGIALVDTPGGQLNGTPTLYDAVRDPAKPFVTVINEGMACSAGVWAFCGSDYIYATQKTDQVGSIGVFVRLRDNTKQLEQDGIKEIAVYSTLSPDKNKPYKDALKGDTKLLEEDLDYAATMFREAVTEGRGERLNLKAGDPFTGKVFYAAKAIELGLIDGFGNLDTAIAKVQELHAARQEGSSGATVTVAPQSGSAAPTTSQSQNTDMLGYVKFKSLAAIHGLAAADITEAHVKAINQEMAEQGYNVAVVSQKEIDDAGTLQGQVNALNAKVTTLEGQVTTLTTERDTHKANAEKYAKLPGAEASGDGKTEEQSTVGDQETFISETDRELQRLKGKA
;
A
#
# COMPACT_ATOMS: atom_id res chain seq x y z
N MET A 1 -11.03 -3.68 24.39
CA MET A 1 -12.25 -3.18 23.71
C MET A 1 -12.52 -4.12 22.54
N ASN A 2 -13.66 -4.80 22.57
CA ASN A 2 -13.92 -6.03 21.83
C ASN A 2 -13.88 -5.81 20.30
N ARG A 3 -13.04 -6.58 19.56
CA ARG A 3 -12.94 -6.53 18.08
C ARG A 3 -14.31 -6.65 17.40
N GLN A 4 -15.23 -7.37 18.05
CA GLN A 4 -16.63 -7.56 17.66
C GLN A 4 -17.41 -6.24 17.46
N PHE A 5 -17.16 -5.20 18.28
CA PHE A 5 -17.86 -3.92 18.13
C PHE A 5 -17.35 -3.10 16.94
N ARG A 6 -16.05 -3.22 16.60
CA ARG A 6 -15.45 -2.51 15.46
C ARG A 6 -15.94 -3.08 14.14
N THR A 7 -16.03 -4.40 14.03
CA THR A 7 -16.53 -5.11 12.85
C THR A 7 -18.00 -4.78 12.57
N ILE A 8 -18.88 -4.85 13.58
CA ILE A 8 -20.30 -4.53 13.42
C ILE A 8 -20.51 -3.03 13.16
N SER A 9 -19.73 -2.17 13.81
CA SER A 9 -19.74 -0.73 13.52
C SER A 9 -19.26 -0.43 12.09
N ALA A 10 -18.27 -1.16 11.56
CA ALA A 10 -17.78 -1.00 10.19
C ALA A 10 -18.82 -1.47 9.16
N LEU A 11 -19.47 -2.61 9.44
CA LEU A 11 -20.59 -3.15 8.66
C LEU A 11 -21.80 -2.20 8.66
N LEU A 12 -22.12 -1.52 9.76
CA LEU A 12 -23.31 -0.67 9.81
C LEU A 12 -23.08 0.79 9.37
N ARG A 13 -21.83 1.27 9.31
CA ARG A 13 -21.51 2.69 9.09
C ARG A 13 -20.88 3.04 7.74
N HIS A 14 -20.51 2.06 6.93
CA HIS A 14 -19.87 2.32 5.63
C HIS A 14 -20.77 2.04 4.44
N THR A 15 -20.40 2.59 3.28
CA THR A 15 -21.16 2.54 2.03
C THR A 15 -21.00 1.16 1.40
N TRP A 16 -22.09 0.38 1.32
CA TRP A 16 -22.05 -0.98 0.75
C TRP A 16 -22.41 -1.02 -0.73
N ALA A 17 -21.69 -1.92 -1.42
CA ALA A 17 -21.96 -2.59 -2.68
C ALA A 17 -22.35 -1.72 -3.88
N ILE A 18 -21.57 -1.88 -4.96
CA ILE A 18 -21.80 -1.28 -6.27
C ILE A 18 -23.01 -1.93 -6.96
N GLU A 19 -23.23 -3.24 -6.76
CA GLU A 19 -24.34 -3.99 -7.36
C GLU A 19 -25.42 -4.37 -6.32
N PRO A 20 -26.70 -4.02 -6.54
CA PRO A 20 -27.80 -4.35 -5.62
C PRO A 20 -27.99 -5.86 -5.37
N THR A 21 -27.64 -6.69 -6.36
CA THR A 21 -27.68 -8.16 -6.33
C THR A 21 -26.70 -8.73 -5.30
N TYR A 22 -25.48 -8.20 -5.21
CA TYR A 22 -24.50 -8.61 -4.21
C TYR A 22 -24.89 -8.17 -2.80
N ALA A 23 -25.41 -6.95 -2.63
CA ALA A 23 -25.97 -6.54 -1.34
C ALA A 23 -27.10 -7.48 -0.91
N GLY A 24 -27.97 -7.87 -1.85
CA GLY A 24 -29.07 -8.80 -1.62
C GLY A 24 -28.64 -10.20 -1.19
N GLN A 25 -27.46 -10.67 -1.62
CA GLN A 25 -26.92 -11.99 -1.21
C GLN A 25 -26.53 -12.05 0.27
N TYR A 26 -26.11 -10.91 0.86
CA TYR A 26 -25.75 -10.84 2.27
C TYR A 26 -26.92 -10.45 3.19
N MET A 27 -28.04 -9.96 2.63
CA MET A 27 -29.23 -9.59 3.41
C MET A 27 -29.80 -10.73 4.26
N PRO A 28 -29.87 -12.00 3.80
CA PRO A 28 -30.30 -13.11 4.64
C PRO A 28 -29.43 -13.34 5.87
N GLN A 29 -28.12 -13.05 5.79
CA GLN A 29 -27.19 -13.23 6.91
C GLN A 29 -27.26 -12.06 7.90
N VAL A 30 -27.46 -10.84 7.37
CA VAL A 30 -27.76 -9.66 8.16
C VAL A 30 -29.09 -9.82 8.91
N ASP A 31 -30.12 -10.33 8.23
CA ASP A 31 -31.44 -10.62 8.81
C ASP A 31 -31.36 -11.75 9.85
N ALA A 32 -30.67 -12.85 9.55
CA ALA A 32 -30.43 -13.93 10.50
C ALA A 32 -29.66 -13.46 11.75
N TYR A 33 -28.72 -12.51 11.61
CA TYR A 33 -28.03 -11.91 12.75
C TYR A 33 -28.97 -11.04 13.60
N PHE A 34 -29.74 -10.14 12.97
CA PHE A 34 -30.70 -9.30 13.70
C PHE A 34 -31.81 -10.11 14.38
N ASN A 35 -32.19 -11.24 13.81
CA ASN A 35 -33.19 -12.15 14.36
C ASN A 35 -32.60 -13.17 15.36
N GLY A 36 -31.31 -13.06 15.70
CA GLY A 36 -30.64 -13.95 16.66
C GLY A 36 -30.51 -15.41 16.19
N GLN A 37 -30.69 -15.65 14.90
CA GLN A 37 -30.61 -16.96 14.25
C GLN A 37 -29.18 -17.30 13.78
N LEU A 38 -28.29 -16.30 13.77
CA LEU A 38 -26.88 -16.46 13.46
C LEU A 38 -26.05 -16.36 14.74
N ASP A 39 -25.73 -17.50 15.37
CA ASP A 39 -24.78 -17.53 16.48
C ASP A 39 -23.35 -17.44 15.93
N LEU A 40 -22.81 -16.22 15.91
CA LEU A 40 -21.44 -15.91 15.48
C LEU A 40 -20.38 -16.66 16.29
N ARG A 41 -20.72 -17.24 17.46
CA ARG A 41 -19.81 -18.13 18.18
C ARG A 41 -19.57 -19.42 17.42
N THR A 42 -20.54 -19.95 16.68
CA THR A 42 -20.40 -21.22 15.95
C THR A 42 -19.52 -21.07 14.70
N ILE A 43 -19.48 -19.87 14.11
CA ILE A 43 -18.62 -19.55 12.96
C ILE A 43 -17.16 -19.33 13.41
N LEU A 44 -16.94 -18.98 14.68
CA LEU A 44 -15.62 -18.85 15.31
C LEU A 44 -15.23 -20.09 16.14
N ALA A 45 -16.16 -21.00 16.43
CA ALA A 45 -15.93 -22.19 17.22
C ALA A 45 -15.29 -23.34 16.44
N SER A 46 -15.06 -23.20 15.13
CA SER A 46 -14.18 -24.13 14.41
C SER A 46 -12.70 -23.99 14.81
N GLU A 47 -12.37 -23.09 15.75
CA GLU A 47 -11.04 -23.03 16.39
C GLU A 47 -11.04 -23.51 17.86
N GLN A 48 -12.17 -23.94 18.42
CA GLN A 48 -12.21 -24.43 19.81
C GLN A 48 -13.25 -25.54 20.02
N SER A 49 -12.92 -26.74 19.56
CA SER A 49 -13.19 -27.97 20.31
C SER A 49 -12.44 -29.13 19.67
N ASP A 50 -11.32 -29.53 20.26
CA ASP A 50 -10.97 -30.95 20.40
C ASP A 50 -9.96 -31.08 21.55
N ASP A 51 -10.51 -31.41 22.71
CA ASP A 51 -9.79 -32.02 23.83
C ASP A 51 -9.36 -33.44 23.41
N SER A 52 -8.24 -33.55 22.69
CA SER A 52 -7.44 -34.78 22.70
C SER A 52 -6.01 -34.50 22.24
N ASP A 53 -5.08 -34.84 23.12
CA ASP A 53 -3.63 -34.76 22.95
C ASP A 53 -3.12 -35.37 21.63
N THR A 54 -2.98 -34.54 20.59
CA THR A 54 -1.99 -34.73 19.51
C THR A 54 -1.63 -33.35 18.96
N GLU A 55 -0.39 -32.92 19.19
CA GLU A 55 0.19 -31.74 18.55
C GLU A 55 0.34 -32.01 17.04
N GLU A 56 -0.62 -31.57 16.23
CA GLU A 56 -0.45 -31.34 14.79
C GLU A 56 -1.05 -29.97 14.41
N GLU A 57 -0.14 -29.00 14.34
CA GLU A 57 -0.08 -27.80 13.50
C GLU A 57 -1.38 -27.15 12.96
N SER A 58 -1.73 -26.02 13.58
CA SER A 58 -1.85 -24.68 12.95
C SER A 58 -1.70 -24.62 11.41
N GLY A 59 -2.75 -24.98 10.66
CA GLY A 59 -2.86 -24.64 9.24
C GLY A 59 -2.97 -23.12 9.01
N PRO A 60 -2.44 -22.58 7.90
CA PRO A 60 -2.52 -21.15 7.61
C PRO A 60 -3.97 -20.70 7.39
N PRO A 61 -4.32 -19.42 7.64
CA PRO A 61 -5.64 -18.89 7.36
C PRO A 61 -5.98 -19.15 5.88
N PRO A 62 -7.23 -19.53 5.55
CA PRO A 62 -7.61 -20.07 4.24
C PRO A 62 -7.40 -19.13 3.04
N HIS A 63 -6.96 -17.90 3.29
CA HIS A 63 -6.87 -16.80 2.33
C HIS A 63 -5.42 -16.39 1.97
N ALA A 64 -4.40 -16.94 2.64
CA ALA A 64 -3.00 -16.69 2.29
C ALA A 64 -2.12 -17.90 2.61
N PHE A 65 -1.36 -18.37 1.62
CA PHE A 65 -0.45 -19.52 1.78
C PHE A 65 0.70 -19.44 0.79
N CYS A 66 1.78 -20.15 1.07
CA CYS A 66 2.90 -20.28 0.14
C CYS A 66 2.79 -21.59 -0.67
N LEU A 67 3.17 -21.52 -1.94
CA LEU A 67 3.28 -22.68 -2.82
C LEU A 67 4.70 -22.83 -3.37
N ARG A 68 5.18 -24.07 -3.44
CA ARG A 68 6.34 -24.44 -4.27
C ARG A 68 5.85 -25.15 -5.52
N ALA A 69 6.15 -24.59 -6.70
CA ALA A 69 5.91 -25.29 -7.96
C ALA A 69 6.82 -26.52 -8.04
N GLY A 70 6.31 -27.72 -8.33
CA GLY A 70 7.17 -28.92 -8.43
C GLY A 70 8.21 -28.80 -9.55
N SER A 71 9.42 -29.33 -9.35
CA SER A 71 10.50 -29.36 -10.36
C SER A 71 10.29 -30.39 -11.47
N ASP A 72 9.29 -31.26 -11.33
CA ASP A 72 9.18 -32.45 -12.16
C ASP A 72 8.17 -32.20 -13.29
N SER A 73 8.74 -32.09 -14.50
CA SER A 73 8.06 -31.93 -15.77
C SER A 73 6.86 -32.86 -15.93
N GLY A 74 5.66 -32.29 -16.07
CA GLY A 74 4.56 -32.92 -16.82
C GLY A 74 3.41 -33.56 -16.03
N SER A 75 3.40 -33.50 -14.69
CA SER A 75 2.20 -33.77 -13.90
C SER A 75 1.80 -32.49 -13.17
N ALA A 76 0.51 -32.18 -13.11
CA ALA A 76 -0.04 -31.18 -12.19
C ALA A 76 0.29 -31.65 -10.76
N GLY A 77 1.51 -31.35 -10.31
CA GLY A 77 2.08 -31.83 -9.08
C GLY A 77 1.35 -31.21 -7.91
N THR A 78 0.99 -32.05 -6.94
CA THR A 78 0.36 -31.67 -5.67
C THR A 78 1.07 -30.44 -5.10
N ALA A 79 0.45 -29.27 -5.24
CA ALA A 79 1.01 -28.03 -4.73
C ALA A 79 0.88 -28.06 -3.20
N THR A 80 1.97 -28.40 -2.51
CA THR A 80 1.99 -28.38 -1.04
C THR A 80 1.83 -26.95 -0.57
N ARG A 81 0.85 -26.71 0.30
CA ARG A 81 0.59 -25.41 0.91
C ARG A 81 1.40 -25.31 2.19
N TYR A 82 2.09 -24.19 2.35
CA TYR A 82 2.86 -23.87 3.53
C TYR A 82 2.32 -22.60 4.18
N SER A 83 2.50 -22.47 5.49
CA SER A 83 2.37 -21.17 6.15
C SER A 83 3.51 -20.24 5.73
N ILE A 84 3.28 -18.92 5.76
CA ILE A 84 4.35 -17.94 5.52
C ILE A 84 5.43 -18.02 6.61
N ASP A 85 5.04 -18.46 7.82
CA ASP A 85 5.92 -18.61 8.99
C ASP A 85 6.55 -20.00 9.12
N ASP A 86 6.32 -20.88 8.15
CA ASP A 86 6.80 -22.25 8.22
C ASP A 86 8.35 -22.27 8.25
N PRO A 87 8.99 -22.81 9.30
CA PRO A 87 10.44 -22.85 9.39
C PRO A 87 11.08 -23.75 8.31
N GLU A 88 10.32 -24.67 7.72
CA GLU A 88 10.76 -25.57 6.66
C GLU A 88 10.29 -25.10 5.27
N LEU A 89 9.89 -23.83 5.12
CA LEU A 89 9.41 -23.28 3.85
C LEU A 89 10.45 -23.46 2.72
N PRO A 90 10.12 -24.21 1.64
CA PRO A 90 11.09 -24.50 0.59
C PRO A 90 11.55 -23.26 -0.17
N GLU A 91 12.82 -23.24 -0.59
CA GLU A 91 13.35 -22.18 -1.46
C GLU A 91 12.62 -22.17 -2.82
N GLY A 92 12.30 -20.98 -3.31
CA GLY A 92 11.52 -20.79 -4.53
C GLY A 92 10.00 -20.80 -4.28
N SER A 93 9.57 -20.64 -3.03
CA SER A 93 8.15 -20.53 -2.69
C SER A 93 7.54 -19.21 -3.19
N ILE A 94 6.25 -19.22 -3.50
CA ILE A 94 5.49 -18.05 -3.97
C ILE A 94 4.33 -17.82 -3.03
N LEU A 95 4.16 -16.59 -2.55
CA LEU A 95 2.99 -16.20 -1.77
C LEU A 95 1.75 -16.20 -2.67
N ILE A 96 0.68 -16.87 -2.26
CA ILE A 96 -0.64 -16.80 -2.87
C ILE A 96 -1.60 -16.10 -1.91
N LEU A 97 -2.22 -15.02 -2.36
CA LEU A 97 -3.29 -14.32 -1.67
C LEU A 97 -4.62 -14.55 -2.38
N ASP A 98 -5.65 -14.96 -1.63
CA ASP A 98 -7.01 -15.11 -2.14
C ASP A 98 -7.86 -13.92 -1.68
N VAL A 99 -8.15 -13.02 -2.61
CA VAL A 99 -8.83 -11.74 -2.36
C VAL A 99 -10.24 -11.81 -2.94
N ARG A 100 -11.20 -12.16 -2.08
CA ARG A 100 -12.61 -12.34 -2.47
C ARG A 100 -13.56 -11.41 -1.74
N GLY A 101 -14.56 -10.95 -2.49
CA GLY A 101 -15.63 -10.11 -1.97
C GLY A 101 -15.18 -8.68 -1.69
N PRO A 102 -16.02 -7.88 -1.01
CA PRO A 102 -15.72 -6.48 -0.74
C PRO A 102 -14.46 -6.31 0.13
N ILE A 103 -13.56 -5.41 -0.26
CA ILE A 103 -12.34 -5.11 0.50
C ILE A 103 -12.54 -3.95 1.47
N MET A 104 -12.12 -4.17 2.72
CA MET A 104 -12.21 -3.19 3.82
C MET A 104 -10.81 -2.90 4.37
N LYS A 105 -10.64 -1.79 5.09
CA LYS A 105 -9.37 -1.45 5.74
C LYS A 105 -8.94 -2.53 6.74
N GLU A 106 -9.81 -2.78 7.71
CA GLU A 106 -9.60 -3.72 8.80
C GLU A 106 -10.20 -5.09 8.45
N SER A 107 -9.57 -6.15 8.95
CA SER A 107 -10.09 -7.51 8.82
C SER A 107 -11.38 -7.69 9.63
N ASN A 108 -12.26 -8.57 9.15
CA ASN A 108 -13.47 -8.97 9.84
C ASN A 108 -13.59 -10.50 9.87
N CYS A 109 -14.70 -11.03 10.39
CA CYS A 109 -14.89 -12.48 10.56
C CYS A 109 -14.94 -13.27 9.25
N CYS A 110 -15.09 -12.62 8.10
CA CYS A 110 -15.29 -13.29 6.81
C CYS A 110 -14.30 -12.85 5.72
N THR A 111 -13.60 -11.73 5.91
CA THR A 111 -12.69 -11.15 4.91
C THR A 111 -11.46 -10.55 5.57
N ILE A 112 -10.28 -10.83 5.03
CA ILE A 112 -9.03 -10.15 5.39
C ILE A 112 -9.08 -8.70 4.89
N GLY A 113 -8.61 -7.78 5.73
CA GLY A 113 -8.53 -6.36 5.42
C GLY A 113 -7.28 -6.00 4.61
N THR A 114 -7.32 -4.85 3.93
CA THR A 114 -6.21 -4.34 3.10
C THR A 114 -4.92 -4.12 3.89
N GLU A 115 -5.00 -3.74 5.18
CA GLU A 115 -3.82 -3.61 6.04
C GLU A 115 -3.15 -4.96 6.31
N GLU A 116 -3.93 -6.02 6.50
CA GLU A 116 -3.39 -7.35 6.75
C GLU A 116 -2.83 -7.98 5.47
N TYR A 117 -3.49 -7.81 4.32
CA TYR A 117 -2.87 -8.18 3.03
C TYR A 117 -1.53 -7.48 2.82
N ALA A 118 -1.45 -6.17 3.07
CA ALA A 118 -0.21 -5.43 2.94
C ALA A 118 0.90 -5.96 3.88
N GLN A 119 0.54 -6.36 5.10
CA GLN A 119 1.49 -6.97 6.04
C GLN A 119 1.98 -8.34 5.55
N LEU A 120 1.08 -9.18 5.02
CA LEU A 120 1.43 -10.49 4.47
C LEU A 120 2.38 -10.37 3.27
N ILE A 121 2.13 -9.39 2.38
CA ILE A 121 3.03 -9.09 1.24
C ILE A 121 4.41 -8.66 1.74
N ARG A 122 4.48 -7.69 2.66
CA ARG A 122 5.76 -7.21 3.20
C ARG A 122 6.54 -8.32 3.91
N LYS A 123 5.83 -9.18 4.64
CA LYS A 123 6.42 -10.36 5.29
C LYS A 123 6.99 -11.33 4.27
N ALA A 124 6.25 -11.62 3.21
CA ALA A 124 6.73 -12.44 2.11
C ALA A 124 7.94 -11.82 1.40
N TYR A 125 7.98 -10.50 1.26
CA TYR A 125 9.12 -9.78 0.68
C TYR A 125 10.36 -9.85 1.58
N ALA A 126 10.20 -9.86 2.90
CA ALA A 126 11.30 -10.04 3.84
C ALA A 126 11.82 -11.50 3.90
N HIS A 127 11.01 -12.50 3.53
CA HIS A 127 11.37 -13.91 3.68
C HIS A 127 12.30 -14.42 2.55
N PRO A 128 13.50 -14.97 2.81
CA PRO A 128 14.46 -15.31 1.76
C PRO A 128 13.99 -16.44 0.83
N ALA A 129 13.26 -17.43 1.34
CA ALA A 129 12.76 -18.55 0.54
C ALA A 129 11.62 -18.17 -0.44
N ILE A 130 10.96 -17.02 -0.23
CA ILE A 130 9.84 -16.58 -1.06
C ILE A 130 10.38 -15.72 -2.20
N ILE A 131 10.03 -16.04 -3.45
CA ILE A 131 10.58 -15.38 -4.63
C ILE A 131 9.65 -14.33 -5.25
N GLY A 132 8.38 -14.30 -4.84
CA GLY A 132 7.36 -13.38 -5.35
C GLY A 132 5.98 -13.65 -4.77
N GLY A 133 4.99 -12.90 -5.25
CA GLY A 133 3.59 -13.00 -4.82
C GLY A 133 2.60 -13.08 -5.98
N ILE A 134 1.48 -13.73 -5.72
CA ILE A 134 0.32 -13.81 -6.61
C ILE A 134 -0.93 -13.44 -5.83
N ALA A 135 -1.76 -12.55 -6.38
CA ALA A 135 -3.11 -12.33 -5.89
C ALA A 135 -4.14 -12.97 -6.83
N LEU A 136 -4.96 -13.86 -6.31
CA LEU A 136 -6.18 -14.34 -6.94
C LEU A 136 -7.30 -13.39 -6.53
N VAL A 137 -7.88 -12.68 -7.49
CA VAL A 137 -8.78 -11.55 -7.22
C VAL A 137 -10.17 -11.84 -7.78
N ASP A 138 -11.15 -11.75 -6.90
CA ASP A 138 -12.57 -11.63 -7.22
C ASP A 138 -13.22 -10.63 -6.27
N THR A 139 -13.08 -9.34 -6.57
CA THR A 139 -13.59 -8.25 -5.73
C THR A 139 -14.28 -7.13 -6.53
N PRO A 140 -15.46 -6.68 -6.07
CA PRO A 140 -16.10 -5.47 -6.60
C PRO A 140 -15.42 -4.18 -6.12
N GLY A 141 -14.39 -4.29 -5.27
CA GLY A 141 -13.75 -3.17 -4.59
C GLY A 141 -14.31 -2.97 -3.19
N GLY A 142 -14.33 -1.73 -2.69
CA GLY A 142 -14.77 -1.46 -1.33
C GLY A 142 -14.28 -0.11 -0.81
N GLN A 143 -13.66 -0.11 0.37
CA GLN A 143 -13.32 1.12 1.09
C GLN A 143 -12.09 1.83 0.48
N LEU A 144 -12.15 3.16 0.37
CA LEU A 144 -11.00 3.99 0.00
C LEU A 144 -9.83 3.82 0.98
N ASN A 145 -10.10 3.96 2.28
CA ASN A 145 -9.08 3.87 3.32
C ASN A 145 -8.43 2.47 3.34
N GLY A 146 -7.10 2.42 3.42
CA GLY A 146 -6.32 1.18 3.38
C GLY A 146 -5.98 0.69 1.98
N THR A 147 -6.75 1.09 0.96
CA THR A 147 -6.48 0.72 -0.44
C THR A 147 -5.12 1.24 -0.95
N PRO A 148 -4.72 2.51 -0.70
CA PRO A 148 -3.38 2.98 -1.06
C PRO A 148 -2.26 2.20 -0.36
N THR A 149 -2.47 1.77 0.88
CA THR A 149 -1.48 0.98 1.64
C THR A 149 -1.25 -0.40 1.02
N LEU A 150 -2.31 -1.04 0.52
CA LEU A 150 -2.19 -2.30 -0.21
C LEU A 150 -1.53 -2.09 -1.58
N TYR A 151 -1.92 -1.03 -2.32
CA TYR A 151 -1.27 -0.65 -3.57
C TYR A 151 0.25 -0.47 -3.42
N ASP A 152 0.68 0.23 -2.36
CA ASP A 152 2.11 0.43 -2.07
C ASP A 152 2.84 -0.88 -1.78
N ALA A 153 2.20 -1.83 -1.10
CA ALA A 153 2.79 -3.14 -0.84
C ALA A 153 2.87 -4.00 -2.10
N VAL A 154 1.85 -3.96 -2.96
CA VAL A 154 1.81 -4.70 -4.23
C VAL A 154 2.85 -4.19 -5.21
N ARG A 155 2.98 -2.87 -5.37
CA ARG A 155 3.89 -2.25 -6.36
C ARG A 155 5.37 -2.23 -5.93
N ASP A 156 5.68 -2.59 -4.69
CA ASP A 156 7.04 -2.54 -4.18
C ASP A 156 7.96 -3.45 -5.02
N PRO A 157 9.07 -2.92 -5.56
CA PRO A 157 9.94 -3.64 -6.47
C PRO A 157 10.78 -4.75 -5.81
N ALA A 158 10.67 -4.97 -4.50
CA ALA A 158 11.45 -5.98 -3.78
C ALA A 158 11.32 -7.38 -4.40
N LYS A 159 10.12 -7.81 -4.77
CA LYS A 159 9.87 -9.10 -5.45
C LYS A 159 8.76 -8.99 -6.49
N PRO A 160 8.73 -9.85 -7.51
CA PRO A 160 7.68 -9.81 -8.52
C PRO A 160 6.31 -10.11 -7.92
N PHE A 161 5.31 -9.38 -8.39
CA PHE A 161 3.92 -9.55 -7.98
C PHE A 161 2.99 -9.65 -9.19
N VAL A 162 2.21 -10.73 -9.27
CA VAL A 162 1.28 -10.98 -10.37
C VAL A 162 -0.15 -11.07 -9.85
N THR A 163 -1.10 -10.43 -10.53
CA THR A 163 -2.51 -10.53 -10.20
C THR A 163 -3.25 -11.40 -11.23
N VAL A 164 -4.16 -12.25 -10.77
CA VAL A 164 -5.05 -13.06 -11.60
C VAL A 164 -6.48 -12.77 -11.18
N ILE A 165 -7.26 -12.19 -12.07
CA ILE A 165 -8.71 -12.08 -11.91
C ILE A 165 -9.29 -13.46 -12.13
N ASN A 166 -9.81 -14.07 -11.07
CA ASN A 166 -10.09 -15.49 -11.00
C ASN A 166 -11.59 -15.75 -11.02
N GLU A 167 -12.14 -15.89 -12.23
CA GLU A 167 -13.56 -16.15 -12.51
C GLU A 167 -14.51 -15.17 -11.83
N GLY A 168 -14.33 -13.87 -12.10
CA GLY A 168 -15.03 -12.84 -11.36
C GLY A 168 -14.62 -11.43 -11.79
N MET A 169 -14.14 -10.63 -10.83
CA MET A 169 -13.82 -9.23 -11.12
C MET A 169 -12.67 -8.64 -10.33
N ALA A 170 -12.03 -7.62 -10.91
CA ALA A 170 -11.19 -6.66 -10.19
C ALA A 170 -11.73 -5.26 -10.48
N CYS A 171 -12.62 -4.75 -9.65
CA CYS A 171 -13.28 -3.46 -9.84
C CYS A 171 -13.00 -2.47 -8.71
N SER A 172 -13.11 -1.17 -9.01
CA SER A 172 -12.98 -0.07 -8.05
C SER A 172 -11.70 -0.19 -7.20
N ALA A 173 -11.79 -0.20 -5.88
CA ALA A 173 -10.63 -0.35 -5.00
C ALA A 173 -9.77 -1.61 -5.29
N GLY A 174 -10.33 -2.65 -5.92
CA GLY A 174 -9.56 -3.80 -6.40
C GLY A 174 -8.62 -3.43 -7.56
N VAL A 175 -9.07 -2.59 -8.50
CA VAL A 175 -8.16 -2.05 -9.53
C VAL A 175 -7.08 -1.21 -8.88
N TRP A 176 -7.44 -0.32 -7.96
CA TRP A 176 -6.45 0.52 -7.27
C TRP A 176 -5.40 -0.34 -6.55
N ALA A 177 -5.82 -1.31 -5.75
CA ALA A 177 -4.92 -2.15 -4.97
C ALA A 177 -3.92 -2.92 -5.84
N PHE A 178 -4.35 -3.39 -7.02
CA PHE A 178 -3.57 -4.33 -7.83
C PHE A 178 -3.02 -3.76 -9.14
N CYS A 179 -3.33 -2.52 -9.52
CA CYS A 179 -2.85 -1.92 -10.77
C CYS A 179 -1.32 -1.78 -10.84
N GLY A 180 -0.65 -1.76 -9.68
CA GLY A 180 0.82 -1.76 -9.55
C GLY A 180 1.49 -3.13 -9.74
N SER A 181 0.74 -4.20 -10.03
CA SER A 181 1.33 -5.51 -10.29
C SER A 181 2.21 -5.50 -11.55
N ASP A 182 3.26 -6.32 -11.55
CA ASP A 182 4.11 -6.55 -12.73
C ASP A 182 3.29 -7.07 -13.91
N TYR A 183 2.32 -7.95 -13.63
CA TYR A 183 1.39 -8.50 -14.63
C TYR A 183 0.01 -8.74 -14.03
N ILE A 184 -1.03 -8.53 -14.83
CA ILE A 184 -2.44 -8.77 -14.46
C ILE A 184 -3.08 -9.62 -15.55
N TYR A 185 -3.56 -10.80 -15.17
CA TYR A 185 -4.28 -11.71 -16.04
C TYR A 185 -5.77 -11.75 -15.71
N ALA A 186 -6.58 -12.05 -16.71
CA ALA A 186 -7.95 -12.54 -16.52
C ALA A 186 -8.03 -14.02 -16.88
N THR A 187 -8.75 -14.81 -16.09
CA THR A 187 -8.98 -16.23 -16.39
C THR A 187 -9.98 -16.45 -17.52
N GLN A 188 -11.03 -15.62 -17.58
CA GLN A 188 -12.16 -15.80 -18.49
C GLN A 188 -12.48 -14.50 -19.24
N LYS A 189 -13.10 -14.64 -20.41
CA LYS A 189 -13.59 -13.48 -21.20
C LYS A 189 -14.70 -12.70 -20.49
N THR A 190 -15.41 -13.35 -19.58
CA THR A 190 -16.49 -12.79 -18.77
C THR A 190 -15.98 -12.01 -17.57
N ASP A 191 -14.69 -12.11 -17.23
CA ASP A 191 -14.11 -11.39 -16.11
C ASP A 191 -14.19 -9.88 -16.33
N GLN A 192 -14.39 -9.15 -15.24
CA GLN A 192 -14.69 -7.72 -15.28
C GLN A 192 -13.64 -6.88 -14.57
N VAL A 193 -13.27 -5.76 -15.19
CA VAL A 193 -12.25 -4.83 -14.69
C VAL A 193 -12.71 -3.40 -14.89
N GLY A 194 -12.33 -2.50 -14.01
CA GLY A 194 -12.61 -1.07 -14.14
C GLY A 194 -13.37 -0.56 -12.93
N SER A 195 -14.47 0.15 -13.15
CA SER A 195 -15.15 0.90 -12.10
C SER A 195 -14.20 1.90 -11.41
N ILE A 196 -13.31 2.53 -12.19
CA ILE A 196 -12.35 3.51 -11.67
C ILE A 196 -13.11 4.81 -11.43
N GLY A 197 -13.42 5.05 -10.16
CA GLY A 197 -14.22 6.17 -9.69
C GLY A 197 -14.54 5.98 -8.20
N VAL A 198 -15.07 7.04 -7.60
CA VAL A 198 -15.45 7.08 -6.18
C VAL A 198 -16.86 7.66 -6.06
N PHE A 199 -17.58 7.25 -5.02
CA PHE A 199 -18.88 7.81 -4.71
C PHE A 199 -19.14 7.78 -3.22
N VAL A 200 -20.04 8.66 -2.76
CA VAL A 200 -20.64 8.61 -1.43
C VAL A 200 -22.15 8.45 -1.58
N ARG A 201 -22.77 7.70 -0.67
CA ARG A 201 -24.23 7.56 -0.62
C ARG A 201 -24.70 7.99 0.76
N LEU A 202 -25.58 8.98 0.81
CA LEU A 202 -26.24 9.43 2.02
C LEU A 202 -27.67 8.88 2.06
N ARG A 203 -28.18 8.60 3.26
CA ARG A 203 -29.58 8.24 3.50
C ARG A 203 -30.18 9.27 4.45
N ASP A 204 -31.24 9.94 4.00
CA ASP A 204 -32.01 10.85 4.85
C ASP A 204 -33.19 10.09 5.46
N ASN A 205 -33.13 9.86 6.77
CA ASN A 205 -34.17 9.16 7.53
C ASN A 205 -35.06 10.13 8.33
N THR A 206 -34.95 11.45 8.12
CA THR A 206 -35.64 12.47 8.93
C THR A 206 -37.15 12.25 8.96
N LYS A 207 -37.78 11.99 7.81
CA LYS A 207 -39.23 11.74 7.72
C LYS A 207 -39.67 10.47 8.47
N GLN A 208 -38.83 9.43 8.46
CA GLN A 208 -39.14 8.19 9.17
C GLN A 208 -39.10 8.42 10.69
N LEU A 209 -38.05 9.08 11.17
CA LEU A 209 -37.90 9.41 12.59
C LEU A 209 -39.05 10.32 13.06
N GLU A 210 -39.47 11.29 12.27
CA GLU A 210 -40.61 12.15 12.57
C GLU A 210 -41.93 11.36 12.69
N GLN A 211 -42.16 10.37 11.82
CA GLN A 211 -43.32 9.47 11.90
C GLN A 211 -43.30 8.60 13.16
N ASP A 212 -42.11 8.19 13.60
CA ASP A 212 -41.89 7.43 14.83
C ASP A 212 -41.96 8.34 16.09
N GLY A 213 -42.20 9.64 15.92
CA GLY A 213 -42.25 10.63 17.00
C GLY A 213 -40.88 11.01 17.56
N ILE A 214 -39.80 10.64 16.87
CA ILE A 214 -38.42 10.91 17.27
C ILE A 214 -37.94 12.20 16.60
N LYS A 215 -37.55 13.19 17.41
CA LYS A 215 -36.94 14.43 16.92
C LYS A 215 -35.45 14.44 17.24
N GLU A 216 -34.62 14.45 16.20
CA GLU A 216 -33.17 14.62 16.37
C GLU A 216 -32.82 16.09 16.59
N ILE A 217 -32.07 16.38 17.67
CA ILE A 217 -31.56 17.72 17.98
C ILE A 217 -30.04 17.64 18.06
N ALA A 218 -29.35 18.18 17.05
CA ALA A 218 -27.90 18.26 17.01
C ALA A 218 -27.42 19.64 17.47
N VAL A 219 -26.59 19.69 18.51
CA VAL A 219 -25.93 20.92 19.00
C VAL A 219 -24.43 20.80 18.77
N TYR A 220 -23.84 21.81 18.15
CA TYR A 220 -22.40 21.85 17.84
C TYR A 220 -21.72 22.94 18.67
N SER A 221 -20.46 22.71 19.02
CA SER A 221 -19.62 23.75 19.62
C SER A 221 -19.43 24.90 18.64
N THR A 222 -19.50 26.14 19.14
CA THR A 222 -19.19 27.35 18.36
C THR A 222 -17.74 27.39 17.88
N LEU A 223 -16.86 26.60 18.51
CA LEU A 223 -15.45 26.44 18.12
C LEU A 223 -15.23 25.33 17.07
N SER A 224 -16.29 24.71 16.55
CA SER A 224 -16.18 23.65 15.54
C SER A 224 -17.21 23.83 14.41
N PRO A 225 -17.19 24.98 13.72
CA PRO A 225 -18.22 25.35 12.74
C PRO A 225 -18.33 24.35 11.58
N ASP A 226 -17.20 23.77 11.16
CA ASP A 226 -17.13 22.88 10.00
C ASP A 226 -17.43 21.41 10.33
N LYS A 227 -17.71 21.08 11.60
CA LYS A 227 -17.97 19.70 12.01
C LYS A 227 -19.18 19.13 11.29
N ASN A 228 -18.93 18.07 10.52
CA ASN A 228 -19.88 17.38 9.64
C ASN A 228 -20.55 18.31 8.61
N LYS A 229 -19.98 19.47 8.31
CA LYS A 229 -20.58 20.46 7.41
C LYS A 229 -20.85 19.90 6.00
N PRO A 230 -19.93 19.16 5.34
CA PRO A 230 -20.21 18.58 4.02
C PRO A 230 -21.46 17.70 4.00
N TYR A 231 -21.61 16.83 5.00
CA TYR A 231 -22.77 15.94 5.13
C TYR A 231 -24.07 16.69 5.46
N LYS A 232 -24.02 17.67 6.38
CA LYS A 232 -25.18 18.48 6.76
C LYS A 232 -25.69 19.32 5.61
N ASP A 233 -24.79 19.87 4.79
CA ASP A 233 -25.14 20.70 3.65
C ASP A 233 -25.69 19.84 2.52
N ALA A 234 -25.12 18.66 2.28
CA ALA A 234 -25.63 17.72 1.29
C ALA A 234 -27.05 17.23 1.60
N LEU A 235 -27.37 16.98 2.88
CA LEU A 235 -28.74 16.66 3.32
C LEU A 235 -29.73 17.83 3.09
N LYS A 236 -29.23 19.06 2.98
CA LYS A 236 -30.03 20.25 2.63
C LYS A 236 -30.03 20.55 1.12
N GLY A 237 -29.38 19.71 0.32
CA GLY A 237 -29.29 19.83 -1.13
C GLY A 237 -28.05 20.56 -1.66
N ASP A 238 -27.08 20.92 -0.82
CA ASP A 238 -25.79 21.50 -1.26
C ASP A 238 -24.67 20.47 -1.16
N THR A 239 -24.31 19.87 -2.30
CA THR A 239 -23.36 18.76 -2.39
C THR A 239 -21.91 19.18 -2.61
N LYS A 240 -21.63 20.46 -2.82
CA LYS A 240 -20.33 20.96 -3.32
C LYS A 240 -19.14 20.48 -2.49
N LEU A 241 -19.23 20.56 -1.18
CA LEU A 241 -18.13 20.14 -0.30
C LEU A 241 -17.86 18.62 -0.37
N LEU A 242 -18.90 17.81 -0.57
CA LEU A 242 -18.71 16.37 -0.77
C LEU A 242 -18.19 16.05 -2.18
N GLU A 243 -18.58 16.83 -3.19
CA GLU A 243 -18.02 16.71 -4.54
C GLU A 243 -16.52 17.02 -4.53
N GLU A 244 -16.09 18.09 -3.85
CA GLU A 244 -14.68 18.44 -3.67
C GLU A 244 -13.89 17.30 -2.97
N ASP A 245 -14.44 16.72 -1.89
CA ASP A 245 -13.84 15.58 -1.19
C ASP A 245 -13.71 14.35 -2.11
N LEU A 246 -14.73 14.09 -2.94
CA LEU A 246 -14.74 12.96 -3.88
C LEU A 246 -13.76 13.20 -5.05
N ASP A 247 -13.67 14.41 -5.58
CA ASP A 247 -12.74 14.75 -6.67
C ASP A 247 -11.28 14.59 -6.24
N TYR A 248 -10.96 14.91 -4.98
CA TYR A 248 -9.66 14.64 -4.40
C TYR A 248 -9.35 13.12 -4.39
N ALA A 249 -10.29 12.31 -3.91
CA ALA A 249 -10.12 10.85 -3.90
C ALA A 249 -10.05 10.25 -5.32
N ALA A 250 -10.86 10.76 -6.25
CA ALA A 250 -10.86 10.36 -7.65
C ALA A 250 -9.50 10.65 -8.30
N THR A 251 -8.92 11.83 -8.02
CA THR A 251 -7.61 12.24 -8.56
C THR A 251 -6.52 11.25 -8.14
N MET A 252 -6.42 10.93 -6.84
CA MET A 252 -5.45 9.95 -6.34
C MET A 252 -5.64 8.56 -6.98
N PHE A 253 -6.89 8.14 -7.21
CA PHE A 253 -7.14 6.85 -7.86
C PHE A 253 -6.65 6.87 -9.32
N ARG A 254 -6.94 7.93 -10.06
CA ARG A 254 -6.49 8.08 -11.45
C ARG A 254 -4.96 8.09 -11.55
N GLU A 255 -4.30 8.76 -10.62
CA GLU A 255 -2.84 8.79 -10.50
C GLU A 255 -2.29 7.38 -10.27
N ALA A 256 -2.80 6.64 -9.27
CA ALA A 256 -2.34 5.28 -8.99
C ALA A 256 -2.50 4.31 -10.18
N VAL A 257 -3.61 4.39 -10.92
CA VAL A 257 -3.80 3.58 -12.13
C VAL A 257 -2.86 4.01 -13.25
N THR A 258 -2.66 5.31 -13.44
CA THR A 258 -1.75 5.85 -14.45
C THR A 258 -0.30 5.44 -14.16
N GLU A 259 0.13 5.54 -12.92
CA GLU A 259 1.47 5.15 -12.47
C GLU A 259 1.67 3.63 -12.54
N GLY A 260 0.75 2.84 -11.96
CA GLY A 260 0.90 1.39 -11.89
C GLY A 260 0.87 0.70 -13.26
N ARG A 261 0.03 1.19 -14.19
CA ARG A 261 -0.03 0.65 -15.55
C ARG A 261 1.04 1.25 -16.47
N GLY A 262 1.44 2.50 -16.25
CA GLY A 262 2.47 3.18 -17.03
C GLY A 262 2.16 3.17 -18.53
N GLU A 263 3.16 2.86 -19.35
CA GLU A 263 3.04 2.81 -20.81
C GLU A 263 2.02 1.79 -21.34
N ARG A 264 1.64 0.81 -20.50
CA ARG A 264 0.63 -0.18 -20.86
C ARG A 264 -0.75 0.45 -21.02
N LEU A 265 -1.03 1.51 -20.27
CA LEU A 265 -2.32 2.19 -20.29
C LEU A 265 -2.57 2.87 -21.64
N ASN A 266 -3.63 2.48 -22.33
CA ASN A 266 -3.93 2.95 -23.68
C ASN A 266 -5.18 3.83 -23.72
N LEU A 267 -4.99 5.13 -23.46
CA LEU A 267 -6.08 6.12 -23.48
C LEU A 267 -6.66 6.38 -24.87
N LYS A 268 -5.98 5.92 -25.95
CA LYS A 268 -6.53 6.00 -27.32
C LYS A 268 -7.65 4.99 -27.55
N ALA A 269 -7.68 3.89 -26.79
CA ALA A 269 -8.73 2.88 -26.88
C ALA A 269 -10.01 3.27 -26.11
N GLY A 270 -9.96 4.32 -25.28
CA GLY A 270 -11.08 4.85 -24.53
C GLY A 270 -10.64 5.43 -23.17
N ASP A 271 -11.57 6.10 -22.48
CA ASP A 271 -11.33 6.64 -21.14
C ASP A 271 -11.75 5.62 -20.06
N PRO A 272 -10.78 5.00 -19.34
CA PRO A 272 -11.08 4.06 -18.27
C PRO A 272 -11.56 4.74 -16.97
N PHE A 273 -11.43 6.07 -16.84
CA PHE A 273 -11.66 6.83 -15.61
C PHE A 273 -13.11 7.32 -15.42
N THR A 274 -14.04 6.76 -16.20
CA THR A 274 -15.45 7.17 -16.22
C THR A 274 -16.32 6.44 -15.18
N GLY A 275 -15.74 5.60 -14.33
CA GLY A 275 -16.48 4.70 -13.44
C GLY A 275 -17.12 3.50 -14.13
N LYS A 276 -16.86 3.28 -15.43
CA LYS A 276 -17.42 2.16 -16.19
C LYS A 276 -16.69 0.84 -15.91
N VAL A 277 -17.43 -0.26 -15.92
CA VAL A 277 -16.90 -1.62 -15.90
C VAL A 277 -16.70 -2.14 -17.33
N PHE A 278 -15.61 -2.87 -17.55
CA PHE A 278 -15.21 -3.43 -18.83
C PHE A 278 -15.00 -4.94 -18.70
N TYR A 279 -15.43 -5.71 -19.71
CA TYR A 279 -15.03 -7.11 -19.83
C TYR A 279 -13.55 -7.24 -20.19
N ALA A 280 -12.93 -8.37 -19.86
CA ALA A 280 -11.50 -8.64 -20.01
C ALA A 280 -10.91 -8.22 -21.36
N ALA A 281 -11.59 -8.53 -22.48
CA ALA A 281 -11.12 -8.13 -23.81
C ALA A 281 -10.94 -6.61 -23.95
N LYS A 282 -11.89 -5.83 -23.45
CA LYS A 282 -11.81 -4.36 -23.48
C LYS A 282 -10.80 -3.83 -22.46
N ALA A 283 -10.67 -4.48 -21.31
CA ALA A 283 -9.67 -4.14 -20.30
C ALA A 283 -8.23 -4.33 -20.82
N ILE A 284 -7.98 -5.35 -21.66
CA ILE A 284 -6.71 -5.55 -22.37
C ILE A 284 -6.47 -4.41 -23.36
N GLU A 285 -7.46 -4.05 -24.19
CA GLU A 285 -7.31 -2.94 -25.15
C GLU A 285 -6.98 -1.60 -24.48
N LEU A 286 -7.55 -1.37 -23.29
CA LEU A 286 -7.31 -0.18 -22.46
C LEU A 286 -5.99 -0.25 -21.68
N GLY A 287 -5.34 -1.42 -21.61
CA GLY A 287 -4.12 -1.61 -20.83
C GLY A 287 -4.33 -1.75 -19.33
N LEU A 288 -5.58 -1.96 -18.88
CA LEU A 288 -5.91 -2.19 -17.47
C LEU A 288 -5.42 -3.56 -16.99
N ILE A 289 -5.38 -4.54 -17.90
CA ILE A 289 -4.80 -5.86 -17.69
C ILE A 289 -3.92 -6.23 -18.87
N ASP A 290 -3.06 -7.22 -18.70
CA ASP A 290 -2.02 -7.57 -19.66
C ASP A 290 -2.43 -8.72 -20.60
N GLY A 291 -3.36 -9.59 -20.18
CA GLY A 291 -3.83 -10.68 -21.03
C GLY A 291 -4.71 -11.70 -20.33
N PHE A 292 -4.88 -12.85 -20.98
CA PHE A 292 -5.53 -14.01 -20.37
C PHE A 292 -4.51 -14.96 -19.75
N GLY A 293 -4.84 -15.53 -18.60
CA GLY A 293 -3.96 -16.42 -17.86
C GLY A 293 -4.63 -16.96 -16.60
N ASN A 294 -4.11 -18.08 -16.10
CA ASN A 294 -4.55 -18.73 -14.87
C ASN A 294 -3.42 -18.75 -13.83
N LEU A 295 -3.63 -19.44 -12.71
CA LEU A 295 -2.61 -19.56 -11.65
C LEU A 295 -1.28 -20.12 -12.17
N ASP A 296 -1.29 -21.15 -13.03
CA ASP A 296 -0.05 -21.72 -13.60
C ASP A 296 0.71 -20.68 -14.44
N THR A 297 -0.03 -19.88 -15.22
CA THR A 297 0.53 -18.78 -16.02
C THR A 297 1.17 -17.73 -15.13
N ALA A 298 0.53 -17.41 -14.00
CA ALA A 298 1.05 -16.45 -13.03
C ALA A 298 2.30 -16.98 -12.29
N ILE A 299 2.31 -18.26 -11.90
CA ILE A 299 3.48 -18.91 -11.28
C ILE A 299 4.67 -18.87 -12.23
N ALA A 300 4.49 -19.25 -13.50
CA ALA A 300 5.54 -19.20 -14.50
C ALA A 300 6.05 -17.76 -14.70
N LYS A 301 5.15 -16.78 -14.72
CA LYS A 301 5.51 -15.36 -14.87
C LYS A 301 6.30 -14.84 -13.65
N VAL A 302 5.93 -15.21 -12.44
CA VAL A 302 6.69 -14.85 -11.22
C VAL A 302 8.11 -15.42 -11.27
N GLN A 303 8.26 -16.69 -11.69
CA GLN A 303 9.57 -17.33 -11.82
C GLN A 303 10.44 -16.64 -12.90
N GLU A 304 9.86 -16.33 -14.05
CA GLU A 304 10.52 -15.59 -15.13
C GLU A 304 11.01 -14.21 -14.66
N LEU A 305 10.14 -13.43 -14.01
CA LEU A 305 10.48 -12.10 -13.50
C LEU A 305 11.53 -12.17 -12.39
N HIS A 306 11.45 -13.18 -11.52
CA HIS A 306 12.45 -13.40 -10.48
C HIS A 306 13.82 -13.67 -11.10
N ALA A 307 13.91 -14.61 -12.06
CA ALA A 307 15.16 -14.93 -12.74
C ALA A 307 15.76 -13.70 -13.45
N ALA A 308 14.93 -12.92 -14.17
CA ALA A 308 15.38 -11.70 -14.83
C ALA A 308 15.93 -10.64 -13.85
N ARG A 309 15.33 -10.51 -12.66
CA ARG A 309 15.83 -9.61 -11.60
C ARG A 309 17.16 -10.09 -11.01
N GLN A 310 17.38 -11.40 -10.90
CA GLN A 310 18.66 -11.95 -10.45
C GLN A 310 19.78 -11.76 -11.49
N GLU A 311 19.47 -11.98 -12.77
CA GLU A 311 20.45 -11.75 -13.86
C GLU A 311 20.88 -10.28 -13.96
N GLY A 312 19.94 -9.34 -13.75
CA GLY A 312 20.26 -7.91 -13.65
C GLY A 312 21.10 -7.53 -12.42
N SER A 313 21.03 -8.32 -11.34
CA SER A 313 21.83 -8.14 -10.12
C SER A 313 23.22 -8.79 -10.20
N SER A 314 23.40 -9.83 -11.02
CA SER A 314 24.69 -10.56 -11.16
C SER A 314 25.73 -9.86 -12.05
N GLY A 315 25.39 -8.73 -12.70
CA GLY A 315 26.33 -7.88 -13.43
C GLY A 315 27.32 -7.10 -12.56
N ALA A 316 27.13 -7.08 -11.23
CA ALA A 316 27.99 -6.37 -10.27
C ALA A 316 28.87 -7.32 -9.45
N THR A 317 29.64 -8.20 -10.10
CA THR A 317 30.68 -8.97 -9.41
C THR A 317 32.00 -8.20 -9.49
N VAL A 318 32.30 -7.41 -8.45
CA VAL A 318 33.62 -6.81 -8.22
C VAL A 318 34.60 -7.96 -7.97
N THR A 319 35.30 -8.39 -9.01
CA THR A 319 36.39 -9.34 -8.92
C THR A 319 37.69 -8.54 -8.78
N VAL A 320 38.19 -8.41 -7.55
CA VAL A 320 39.54 -7.87 -7.32
C VAL A 320 40.55 -8.98 -7.61
N ALA A 321 41.30 -8.85 -8.70
CA ALA A 321 42.49 -9.65 -8.96
C ALA A 321 43.61 -8.76 -9.54
N PRO A 322 44.89 -9.05 -9.22
CA PRO A 322 45.98 -8.08 -9.27
C PRO A 322 46.52 -7.84 -10.68
N GLN A 323 47.03 -6.63 -10.89
CA GLN A 323 47.70 -6.18 -12.12
C GLN A 323 48.87 -7.09 -12.52
N SER A 324 48.92 -7.48 -13.79
CA SER A 324 50.13 -7.34 -14.61
C SER A 324 49.85 -7.59 -16.10
N GLY A 325 50.37 -6.72 -16.96
CA GLY A 325 50.88 -7.12 -18.28
C GLY A 325 49.97 -6.96 -19.50
N SER A 326 50.14 -5.81 -20.17
CA SER A 326 50.37 -5.70 -21.62
C SER A 326 49.25 -6.01 -22.63
N ALA A 327 49.01 -4.97 -23.45
CA ALA A 327 48.57 -4.94 -24.84
C ALA A 327 47.06 -5.04 -25.15
N ALA A 328 46.61 -4.01 -25.88
CA ALA A 328 45.26 -3.77 -26.36
C ALA A 328 44.71 -4.86 -27.29
N PRO A 329 43.37 -5.03 -27.37
CA PRO A 329 42.72 -5.62 -28.51
C PRO A 329 41.97 -4.58 -29.35
N THR A 330 42.20 -4.65 -30.65
CA THR A 330 41.41 -4.03 -31.71
C THR A 330 40.07 -4.77 -31.86
N THR A 331 39.00 -3.99 -31.76
CA THR A 331 37.70 -4.05 -32.47
C THR A 331 37.15 -5.41 -32.88
N SER A 332 36.09 -5.83 -32.18
CA SER A 332 35.02 -6.67 -32.74
C SER A 332 34.01 -5.79 -33.49
N GLN A 333 33.71 -6.14 -34.74
CA GLN A 333 32.50 -5.71 -35.42
C GLN A 333 31.60 -6.93 -35.60
N SER A 334 30.45 -6.92 -34.92
CA SER A 334 29.29 -7.73 -35.29
C SER A 334 28.03 -6.90 -35.06
N GLN A 335 27.63 -6.21 -36.11
CA GLN A 335 26.27 -6.11 -36.65
C GLN A 335 25.11 -6.23 -35.64
N ASN A 336 24.53 -5.09 -35.27
CA ASN A 336 23.08 -4.81 -35.32
C ASN A 336 22.80 -3.41 -34.75
N THR A 337 22.87 -2.39 -35.60
CA THR A 337 22.39 -1.03 -35.29
C THR A 337 21.62 -0.51 -36.50
N ASP A 338 20.43 -1.03 -36.68
CA ASP A 338 19.38 -0.39 -37.48
C ASP A 338 18.08 -0.53 -36.68
N MET A 339 17.75 0.46 -35.85
CA MET A 339 16.38 0.76 -35.38
C MET A 339 16.37 1.94 -34.41
N LEU A 340 16.64 3.13 -34.93
CA LEU A 340 16.05 4.41 -34.50
C LEU A 340 16.46 5.40 -35.58
N GLY A 341 15.55 5.68 -36.53
CA GLY A 341 15.85 6.56 -37.65
C GLY A 341 16.23 7.96 -37.16
N TYR A 342 17.52 8.24 -37.04
CA TYR A 342 18.09 9.52 -36.61
C TYR A 342 17.59 10.71 -37.44
N VAL A 343 17.04 10.46 -38.62
CA VAL A 343 16.41 11.45 -39.51
C VAL A 343 15.16 12.10 -38.89
N LYS A 344 14.53 11.48 -37.89
CA LYS A 344 13.32 12.02 -37.23
C LYS A 344 13.59 13.05 -36.13
N PHE A 345 14.80 13.09 -35.57
CA PHE A 345 15.16 13.98 -34.47
C PHE A 345 16.34 14.84 -34.89
N LYS A 346 16.11 16.14 -35.09
CA LYS A 346 17.10 17.06 -35.63
C LYS A 346 18.29 17.22 -34.69
N SER A 347 18.06 17.18 -33.37
CA SER A 347 19.11 17.24 -32.34
C SER A 347 20.01 16.00 -32.34
N LEU A 348 19.46 14.78 -32.47
CA LEU A 348 20.27 13.56 -32.60
C LEU A 348 21.05 13.53 -33.92
N ALA A 349 20.44 13.97 -35.03
CA ALA A 349 21.13 14.07 -36.32
C ALA A 349 22.28 15.08 -36.30
N ALA A 350 22.15 16.17 -35.54
CA ALA A 350 23.20 17.18 -35.37
C ALA A 350 24.39 16.68 -34.53
N ILE A 351 24.16 15.69 -33.65
CA ILE A 351 25.21 15.07 -32.82
C ILE A 351 25.93 13.94 -33.59
N HIS A 352 25.31 13.41 -34.64
CA HIS A 352 25.89 12.35 -35.47
C HIS A 352 27.18 12.82 -36.16
N GLY A 353 28.32 12.33 -35.67
CA GLY A 353 29.66 12.68 -36.19
C GLY A 353 30.49 13.56 -35.25
N LEU A 354 29.94 14.00 -34.11
CA LEU A 354 30.71 14.62 -33.03
C LEU A 354 31.46 13.55 -32.23
N ALA A 355 32.69 13.86 -31.79
CA ALA A 355 33.40 13.00 -30.85
C ALA A 355 32.71 13.05 -29.48
N ALA A 356 32.77 11.94 -28.72
CA ALA A 356 32.11 11.84 -27.42
C ALA A 356 32.52 12.95 -26.42
N ALA A 357 33.73 13.49 -26.56
CA ALA A 357 34.24 14.59 -25.74
C ALA A 357 33.60 15.96 -26.04
N ASP A 358 32.95 16.12 -27.19
CA ASP A 358 32.34 17.38 -27.64
C ASP A 358 30.83 17.43 -27.33
N ILE A 359 30.29 16.40 -26.66
CA ILE A 359 28.90 16.35 -26.22
C ILE A 359 28.76 17.16 -24.93
N THR A 360 27.96 18.23 -24.97
CA THR A 360 27.75 19.13 -23.83
C THR A 360 26.39 18.89 -23.16
N GLU A 361 26.21 19.37 -21.92
CA GLU A 361 24.90 19.36 -21.23
C GLU A 361 23.79 20.06 -22.06
N ALA A 362 24.16 21.04 -22.90
CA ALA A 362 23.23 21.69 -23.81
C ALA A 362 22.70 20.75 -24.91
N HIS A 363 23.52 19.80 -25.38
CA HIS A 363 23.09 18.79 -26.34
C HIS A 363 22.10 17.80 -25.72
N VAL A 364 22.37 17.35 -24.49
CA VAL A 364 21.48 16.45 -23.73
C VAL A 364 20.12 17.12 -23.47
N LYS A 365 20.13 18.41 -23.09
CA LYS A 365 18.91 19.19 -22.88
C LYS A 365 18.10 19.40 -24.16
N ALA A 366 18.77 19.67 -25.28
CA ALA A 366 18.11 19.83 -26.57
C ALA A 366 17.47 18.52 -27.06
N ILE A 367 18.13 17.38 -26.84
CA ILE A 367 17.56 16.06 -27.12
C ILE A 367 16.32 15.81 -26.27
N ASN A 368 16.39 16.02 -24.95
CA ASN A 368 15.27 15.79 -24.05
C ASN A 368 14.07 16.69 -24.36
N GLN A 369 14.32 17.94 -24.77
CA GLN A 369 13.26 18.85 -25.17
C GLN A 369 12.57 18.39 -26.47
N GLU A 370 13.33 17.97 -27.48
CA GLU A 370 12.74 17.47 -28.74
C GLU A 370 12.01 16.13 -28.55
N MET A 371 12.52 15.27 -27.67
CA MET A 371 11.86 14.01 -27.29
C MET A 371 10.53 14.28 -26.55
N ALA A 372 10.52 15.24 -25.62
CA ALA A 372 9.31 15.65 -24.91
C ALA A 372 8.28 16.32 -25.85
N GLU A 373 8.71 17.18 -26.78
CA GLU A 373 7.85 17.84 -27.77
C GLU A 373 7.22 16.83 -28.76
N GLN A 374 7.91 15.73 -29.06
CA GLN A 374 7.38 14.64 -29.88
C GLN A 374 6.62 13.56 -29.07
N GLY A 375 6.45 13.76 -27.76
CA GLY A 375 5.64 12.89 -26.89
C GLY A 375 6.34 11.59 -26.48
N TYR A 376 7.67 11.50 -26.57
CA TYR A 376 8.45 10.38 -26.05
C TYR A 376 8.85 10.64 -24.60
N ASN A 377 8.59 9.68 -23.72
CA ASN A 377 8.87 9.79 -22.29
C ASN A 377 10.25 9.20 -21.92
N VAL A 378 11.26 9.49 -22.73
CA VAL A 378 12.64 9.01 -22.55
C VAL A 378 13.54 10.20 -22.28
N ALA A 379 14.20 10.22 -21.13
CA ALA A 379 15.17 11.25 -20.76
C ALA A 379 16.59 10.70 -20.93
N VAL A 380 17.37 11.34 -21.80
CA VAL A 380 18.81 11.17 -21.88
C VAL A 380 19.42 11.94 -20.72
N VAL A 381 20.19 11.27 -19.87
CA VAL A 381 20.88 11.90 -18.73
C VAL A 381 22.38 11.77 -18.92
N SER A 382 23.13 12.76 -18.43
CA SER A 382 24.59 12.71 -18.44
C SER A 382 25.12 11.82 -17.32
N GLN A 383 26.31 11.22 -17.51
CA GLN A 383 26.95 10.41 -16.47
C GLN A 383 27.16 11.18 -15.17
N LYS A 384 27.40 12.49 -15.26
CA LYS A 384 27.54 13.39 -14.10
C LYS A 384 26.24 13.52 -13.28
N GLU A 385 25.08 13.59 -13.94
CA GLU A 385 23.78 13.63 -13.24
C GLU A 385 23.48 12.29 -12.53
N ILE A 386 23.93 11.17 -13.09
CA ILE A 386 23.86 9.85 -12.44
C ILE A 386 24.76 9.81 -11.19
N ASP A 387 25.98 10.33 -11.30
CA ASP A 387 26.94 10.37 -10.19
C ASP A 387 26.47 11.30 -9.05
N ASP A 388 25.87 12.45 -9.39
CA ASP A 388 25.27 13.38 -8.44
C ASP A 388 24.05 12.77 -7.73
N ALA A 389 23.19 12.04 -8.46
CA ALA A 389 22.06 11.31 -7.88
C ALA A 389 22.53 10.20 -6.93
N GLY A 390 23.60 9.47 -7.27
CA GLY A 390 24.22 8.48 -6.39
C GLY A 390 24.76 9.10 -5.09
N THR A 391 25.35 10.28 -5.19
CA THR A 391 25.85 11.03 -4.01
C THR A 391 24.71 11.47 -3.09
N LEU A 392 23.61 11.98 -3.65
CA LEU A 392 22.40 12.34 -2.90
C LEU A 392 21.76 11.13 -2.23
N GLN A 393 21.68 9.99 -2.93
CA GLN A 393 21.17 8.74 -2.35
C GLN A 393 22.01 8.27 -1.16
N GLY A 394 23.34 8.43 -1.23
CA GLY A 394 24.24 8.17 -0.10
C GLY A 394 23.96 9.06 1.12
N GLN A 395 23.67 10.34 0.90
CA GLN A 395 23.31 11.27 1.98
C GLN A 395 21.97 10.94 2.63
N VAL A 396 20.96 10.54 1.83
CA VAL A 396 19.66 10.10 2.34
C VAL A 396 19.81 8.85 3.21
N ASN A 397 20.59 7.87 2.75
CA ASN A 397 20.85 6.65 3.52
C ASN A 397 21.57 6.96 4.85
N ALA A 398 22.55 7.86 4.84
CA ALA A 398 23.24 8.30 6.05
C ALA A 398 22.31 9.05 7.03
N LEU A 399 21.34 9.81 6.52
CA LEU A 399 20.37 10.52 7.34
C LEU A 399 19.35 9.56 7.98
N ASN A 400 18.88 8.57 7.22
CA ASN A 400 17.97 7.53 7.71
C ASN A 400 18.60 6.68 8.83
N ALA A 401 19.90 6.38 8.74
CA ALA A 401 20.64 5.71 9.81
C ALA A 401 20.69 6.55 11.11
N LYS A 402 20.82 7.87 11.00
CA LYS A 402 20.78 8.78 12.16
C LYS A 402 19.39 8.85 12.78
N VAL A 403 18.33 8.89 11.97
CA VAL A 403 16.94 8.87 12.44
C VAL A 403 16.67 7.59 13.25
N THR A 404 17.06 6.44 12.71
CA THR A 404 16.93 5.14 13.40
C THR A 404 17.65 5.12 14.75
N THR A 405 18.85 5.72 14.82
CA THR A 405 19.61 5.83 16.06
C THR A 405 18.91 6.71 17.10
N LEU A 406 18.36 7.85 16.67
CA LEU A 406 17.61 8.77 17.54
C LEU A 406 16.31 8.15 18.05
N GLU A 407 15.59 7.39 17.23
CA GLU A 407 14.38 6.67 17.64
C GLU A 407 14.69 5.62 18.73
N GLY A 408 15.83 4.94 18.63
CA GLY A 408 16.32 4.05 19.68
C GLY A 408 16.59 4.78 21.00
N GLN A 409 17.23 5.94 20.95
CA GLN A 409 17.48 6.77 22.15
C GLN A 409 16.19 7.26 22.79
N VAL A 410 15.20 7.70 22.00
CA VAL A 410 13.88 8.12 22.49
C VAL A 410 13.17 6.97 23.21
N THR A 411 13.28 5.75 22.68
CA THR A 411 12.67 4.55 23.29
C THR A 411 13.31 4.23 24.65
N THR A 412 14.64 4.30 24.74
CA THR A 412 15.37 4.11 26.01
C THR A 412 14.98 5.15 27.05
N LEU A 413 14.99 6.44 26.68
CA LEU A 413 14.63 7.54 27.59
C LEU A 413 13.16 7.46 28.05
N THR A 414 12.26 6.99 27.18
CA THR A 414 10.85 6.77 27.54
C THR A 414 10.72 5.66 28.58
N THR A 415 11.49 4.58 28.44
CA THR A 415 11.52 3.46 29.39
C THR A 415 12.11 3.88 30.75
N GLU A 416 13.18 4.67 30.74
CA GLU A 416 13.78 5.24 31.95
C GLU A 416 12.80 6.17 32.68
N ARG A 417 12.12 7.08 31.95
CA ARG A 417 11.08 7.95 32.50
C ARG A 417 9.98 7.15 33.20
N ASP A 418 9.47 6.12 32.55
CA ASP A 418 8.37 5.31 33.09
C ASP A 418 8.82 4.52 34.34
N THR A 419 10.07 4.06 34.35
CA THR A 419 10.70 3.44 35.52
C THR A 419 10.83 4.43 36.69
N HIS A 420 11.28 5.66 36.43
CA HIS A 420 11.37 6.70 37.45
C HIS A 420 10.00 7.08 38.01
N LYS A 421 8.96 7.14 37.16
CA LYS A 421 7.58 7.41 37.60
C LYS A 421 7.04 6.29 38.49
N ALA A 422 7.25 5.04 38.12
CA ALA A 422 6.85 3.89 38.93
C ALA A 422 7.60 3.85 40.28
N ASN A 423 8.88 4.22 40.29
CA ASN A 423 9.66 4.33 41.52
C ASN A 423 9.16 5.46 42.42
N ALA A 424 8.81 6.63 41.87
CA ALA A 424 8.24 7.73 42.65
C ALA A 424 6.90 7.33 43.31
N GLU A 425 6.03 6.62 42.60
CA GLU A 425 4.76 6.10 43.14
C GLU A 425 4.98 5.03 44.23
N LYS A 426 6.05 4.24 44.14
CA LYS A 426 6.44 3.25 45.15
C LYS A 426 6.93 3.90 46.44
N TYR A 427 7.76 4.95 46.34
CA TYR A 427 8.27 5.67 47.52
C TYR A 427 7.20 6.52 48.21
N ALA A 428 6.18 6.98 47.49
CA ALA A 428 5.03 7.69 48.06
C ALA A 428 4.12 6.81 48.96
N LYS A 429 4.28 5.47 48.96
CA LYS A 429 3.43 4.51 49.68
C LYS A 429 4.10 3.83 50.89
N LEU A 430 5.31 4.25 51.29
CA LEU A 430 6.00 3.70 52.45
C LEU A 430 5.53 4.35 53.78
N PRO A 431 5.32 3.58 54.86
CA PRO A 431 4.94 4.14 56.17
C PRO A 431 6.14 4.91 56.76
N GLY A 432 6.00 6.23 56.87
CA GLY A 432 7.05 7.15 57.33
C GLY A 432 7.11 8.49 56.60
N ALA A 433 6.32 8.67 55.53
CA ALA A 433 6.23 9.93 54.79
C ALA A 433 5.17 10.89 55.39
N GLU A 434 5.26 11.19 56.69
CA GLU A 434 4.71 12.44 57.22
C GLU A 434 5.86 13.43 57.39
N ALA A 435 5.65 14.65 56.88
CA ALA A 435 6.62 15.72 56.94
C ALA A 435 6.93 16.07 58.41
N SER A 436 8.20 15.95 58.80
CA SER A 436 8.68 16.60 60.01
C SER A 436 8.64 18.12 59.78
N GLY A 437 7.57 18.74 60.23
CA GLY A 437 7.52 20.18 60.43
C GLY A 437 8.41 20.54 61.62
N ASP A 438 9.47 21.30 61.36
CA ASP A 438 9.95 22.31 62.30
C ASP A 438 10.70 23.43 61.56
N GLY A 439 10.30 24.66 61.85
CA GLY A 439 10.35 25.78 60.92
C GLY A 439 11.53 26.76 61.07
N LYS A 440 11.63 27.63 60.06
CA LYS A 440 12.07 29.03 60.18
C LYS A 440 11.28 29.91 59.20
N THR A 441 10.37 30.72 59.76
CA THR A 441 9.79 31.96 59.24
C THR A 441 10.90 33.01 59.02
N GLU A 442 10.85 34.01 58.14
CA GLU A 442 9.83 34.57 57.24
C GLU A 442 10.58 35.56 56.30
N GLU A 443 10.21 35.66 55.02
CA GLU A 443 10.17 36.97 54.36
C GLU A 443 9.08 36.94 53.27
N GLN A 444 7.99 37.65 53.54
CA GLN A 444 6.86 37.79 52.64
C GLN A 444 7.27 38.59 51.39
N SER A 445 7.02 38.05 50.21
CA SER A 445 6.64 38.87 49.05
C SER A 445 5.42 38.26 48.34
N THR A 446 4.52 39.15 47.96
CA THR A 446 3.13 38.91 47.60
C THR A 446 2.95 38.53 46.13
N VAL A 447 2.06 37.55 45.88
CA VAL A 447 1.23 37.35 44.68
C VAL A 447 1.94 36.93 43.37
N GLY A 448 1.56 35.76 42.84
CA GLY A 448 1.53 35.51 41.39
C GLY A 448 2.19 34.21 40.92
N ASP A 449 1.35 33.31 40.42
CA ASP A 449 1.59 32.28 39.40
C ASP A 449 2.51 31.07 39.67
N GLN A 450 1.91 29.89 39.44
CA GLN A 450 2.53 28.58 39.41
C GLN A 450 3.53 28.50 38.24
N GLU A 451 4.82 28.40 38.53
CA GLU A 451 5.83 28.09 37.52
C GLU A 451 5.68 26.63 37.07
N THR A 452 5.09 26.46 35.89
CA THR A 452 5.23 25.26 35.07
C THR A 452 6.69 25.08 34.63
N PHE A 453 7.25 23.89 34.87
CA PHE A 453 8.57 23.49 34.40
C PHE A 453 8.63 23.57 32.87
N ILE A 454 9.42 24.49 32.33
CA ILE A 454 9.67 24.64 30.89
C ILE A 454 11.00 23.93 30.57
N SER A 455 10.99 23.00 29.62
CA SER A 455 12.19 22.27 29.21
C SER A 455 13.19 23.21 28.51
N GLU A 456 14.49 22.90 28.56
CA GLU A 456 15.53 23.70 27.87
C GLU A 456 15.27 23.82 26.35
N THR A 457 14.61 22.82 25.76
CA THR A 457 14.19 22.81 24.36
C THR A 457 13.15 23.89 24.05
N ASP A 458 12.22 24.17 24.98
CA ASP A 458 11.21 25.21 24.82
C ASP A 458 11.81 26.62 24.96
N ARG A 459 12.85 26.79 25.78
CA ARG A 459 13.63 28.04 25.86
C ARG A 459 14.41 28.32 24.57
N GLU A 460 14.96 27.29 23.94
CA GLU A 460 15.67 27.43 22.66
C GLU A 460 14.72 27.76 21.51
N LEU A 461 13.53 27.16 21.49
CA LEU A 461 12.48 27.43 20.50
C LEU A 461 11.96 28.88 20.58
N GLN A 462 11.79 29.42 21.79
CA GLN A 462 11.40 30.82 21.99
C GLN A 462 12.51 31.80 21.58
N ARG A 463 13.78 31.45 21.83
CA ARG A 463 14.92 32.28 21.42
C ARG A 463 15.09 32.34 19.90
N LEU A 464 14.76 31.28 19.19
CA LEU A 464 14.77 31.24 17.72
C LEU A 464 13.59 32.01 17.11
N LYS A 465 12.41 31.97 17.74
CA LYS A 465 11.22 32.73 17.29
C LYS A 465 11.34 34.24 17.52
N GLY A 466 12.24 34.70 18.38
CA GLY A 466 12.49 36.13 18.66
C GLY A 466 13.53 36.81 17.76
N LYS A 467 14.05 36.13 16.73
CA LYS A 467 15.05 36.68 15.79
C LYS A 467 14.62 36.66 14.32
N ALA A 468 13.33 36.45 14.05
CA ALA A 468 12.74 36.62 12.71
C ALA A 468 12.10 38.01 12.57
#